data_AF-Q9I8T5-F1
#
_entry.id   AF-Q9I8T5-F1
#
_cell.length_a   1.000
_cell.length_b   1.000
_cell.length_c   1.000
_cell.angle_alpha   90.00
_cell.angle_beta   90.00
_cell.angle_gamma   90.00
#
_symmetry.space_group_name_H-M   'P 1'
#
loop_
_entity.id
_entity.type
_entity.pdbx_description
1 polymer ?
#
loop_
_entity_poly.entity_id
_entity_poly.type
_entity_poly.pdbx_seq_one_letter_code
_entity_poly.pdbx_strand_id
1 'polypeptide(L)' 'FFRRSIQKNILYTCHRDNTCIINKVTRNRCQYCRLQKCFEVGMSKESVRNDRKKK' A
#
# COMPACT_ATOMS: atom_id res chain seq x y z
N PHE A 1 -4.65 -5.00 0.39
CA PHE A 1 -3.96 -3.95 -0.37
C PHE A 1 -2.45 -4.05 -0.14
N PHE A 2 -1.95 -3.67 1.05
CA PHE A 2 -0.51 -3.68 1.41
C PHE A 2 0.27 -4.93 0.96
N ARG A 3 -0.15 -6.14 1.37
CA ARG A 3 0.48 -7.41 0.95
C ARG A 3 0.69 -7.51 -0.56
N ARG A 4 -0.34 -7.19 -1.35
CA ARG A 4 -0.27 -7.26 -2.82
C ARG A 4 0.70 -6.21 -3.38
N SER A 5 0.67 -5.00 -2.83
CA SER A 5 1.53 -3.90 -3.24
C SER A 5 3.01 -4.22 -2.98
N ILE A 6 3.32 -4.81 -1.82
CA ILE A 6 4.68 -5.25 -1.47
C ILE A 6 5.13 -6.45 -2.32
N GLN A 7 4.34 -7.53 -2.38
CA GLN A 7 4.71 -8.76 -3.09
C GLN A 7 4.96 -8.53 -4.58
N LYS A 8 4.19 -7.65 -5.20
CA LYS A 8 4.32 -7.32 -6.63
C LYS A 8 5.22 -6.11 -6.88
N ASN A 9 5.82 -5.54 -5.83
CA ASN A 9 6.61 -4.31 -5.88
C ASN A 9 5.93 -3.20 -6.71
N ILE A 10 4.62 -3.00 -6.50
CA ILE A 10 3.84 -2.05 -7.30
C ILE A 10 4.20 -0.63 -6.89
N LEU A 11 4.63 0.17 -7.85
CA LEU A 11 4.80 1.60 -7.69
C LEU A 11 3.47 2.30 -8.01
N TYR A 12 3.03 3.13 -7.09
CA TYR A 12 1.85 3.98 -7.28
C TYR A 12 2.28 5.43 -7.37
N THR A 13 1.50 6.23 -8.07
CA THR A 13 1.67 7.69 -8.16
C THR A 13 0.42 8.35 -7.59
N CYS A 14 0.59 9.43 -6.82
CA CYS A 14 -0.55 10.25 -6.43
C CYS A 14 -1.00 11.11 -7.60
N HIS A 15 -2.31 11.38 -7.67
CA HIS A 15 -2.89 12.28 -8.68
C HIS A 15 -3.08 13.71 -8.15
N ARG A 16 -2.53 14.03 -6.97
CA ARG A 16 -2.59 15.31 -6.24
C ARG A 16 -1.27 15.49 -5.48
N ASP A 17 -1.31 16.24 -4.39
CA ASP A 17 -0.13 16.65 -3.60
C ASP A 17 0.31 15.65 -2.54
N ASN A 18 0.15 14.34 -2.77
CA ASN A 18 0.53 13.28 -1.82
C ASN A 18 -0.15 13.33 -0.42
N THR A 19 -1.17 14.18 -0.23
CA THR A 19 -1.85 14.43 1.07
C THR A 19 -3.30 13.92 1.11
N CYS A 20 -3.66 12.94 0.28
CA CYS A 20 -5.03 12.44 0.22
C CYS A 20 -5.52 11.87 1.56
N ILE A 21 -6.68 12.31 2.03
CA ILE A 21 -7.32 11.78 3.25
C ILE A 21 -7.74 10.31 3.03
N ILE A 22 -7.26 9.41 3.88
CA ILE A 22 -7.55 7.96 3.82
C ILE A 22 -8.50 7.56 4.95
N ASN A 23 -9.76 7.27 4.60
CA ASN A 23 -10.77 6.72 5.50
C ASN A 23 -11.53 5.54 4.84
N LYS A 24 -12.53 4.96 5.52
CA LYS A 24 -13.28 3.79 5.00
C LYS A 24 -13.86 4.01 3.60
N VAL A 25 -14.29 5.23 3.29
CA VAL A 25 -14.92 5.62 2.02
C VAL A 25 -13.87 6.02 0.97
N THR A 26 -12.85 6.80 1.36
CA THR A 26 -11.90 7.41 0.41
C THR A 26 -10.65 6.58 0.14
N ARG A 27 -10.37 5.53 0.94
CA ARG A 27 -9.13 4.73 0.85
C ARG A 27 -8.80 4.16 -0.53
N ASN A 28 -9.79 3.96 -1.40
CA ASN A 28 -9.55 3.42 -2.74
C ASN A 28 -9.27 4.50 -3.80
N ARG A 29 -9.46 5.79 -3.48
CA ARG A 29 -9.28 6.91 -4.43
C ARG A 29 -7.81 7.18 -4.76
N CYS A 30 -6.90 6.92 -3.83
CA CYS A 30 -5.46 7.08 -4.06
C CYS A 30 -4.68 5.91 -3.48
N GLN A 31 -4.13 5.07 -4.35
CA GLN A 31 -3.34 3.91 -3.93
C GLN A 31 -1.98 4.32 -3.36
N TYR A 32 -1.37 5.40 -3.87
CA TYR A 32 -0.12 5.94 -3.33
C TYR A 32 -0.28 6.36 -1.87
N CYS A 33 -1.18 7.30 -1.57
CA CYS A 33 -1.37 7.80 -0.20
C CYS A 33 -1.85 6.70 0.73
N ARG A 34 -2.64 5.73 0.24
CA ARG A 34 -3.02 4.56 1.04
C ARG A 34 -1.81 3.70 1.40
N LEU A 35 -0.89 3.48 0.46
CA LEU A 35 0.33 2.69 0.72
C LEU A 35 1.25 3.42 1.69
N GLN A 36 1.44 4.73 1.50
CA GLN A 36 2.18 5.56 2.47
C GLN A 36 1.56 5.50 3.86
N LYS A 37 0.23 5.62 3.96
CA LYS A 37 -0.47 5.52 5.24
C LYS A 37 -0.27 4.17 5.92
N CYS A 38 -0.18 3.08 5.16
CA CYS A 38 0.14 1.76 5.72
C CYS A 38 1.51 1.76 6.41
N PHE A 39 2.53 2.36 5.80
CA PHE A 39 3.85 2.49 6.42
C PHE A 39 3.83 3.42 7.64
N GLU A 40 3.13 4.56 7.57
CA GLU A 40 3.00 5.51 8.69
C GLU A 40 2.37 4.87 9.94
N VAL A 41 1.42 3.94 9.78
CA VAL A 41 0.81 3.22 10.90
C VAL A 41 1.60 1.97 11.32
N GLY A 42 2.81 1.79 10.80
CA GLY A 42 3.74 0.73 11.23
C GLY A 42 3.63 -0.59 10.48
N MET A 43 2.98 -0.65 9.31
CA MET A 43 3.01 -1.89 8.51
C MET A 43 4.41 -2.11 7.93
N SER A 44 5.08 -3.19 8.34
CA SER A 44 6.43 -3.54 7.88
C SER A 44 6.41 -4.32 6.57
N LYS A 45 7.32 -3.97 5.65
CA LYS A 45 7.53 -4.68 4.37
C LYS A 45 8.08 -6.09 4.61
N GLU A 46 8.96 -6.22 5.60
CA GLU A 46 9.67 -7.43 6.00
C GLU A 46 8.71 -8.50 6.54
N SER A 47 7.63 -8.05 7.18
CA SER A 47 6.53 -8.94 7.62
C SER A 47 5.76 -9.59 6.46
N VAL A 48 5.90 -9.08 5.23
CA VAL A 48 5.22 -9.63 4.06
C VAL A 48 6.07 -10.74 3.45
N ARG A 49 5.76 -11.99 3.81
CA ARG A 49 6.40 -13.17 3.22
C ARG A 49 6.09 -13.30 1.72
N ASN A 50 7.10 -13.67 0.95
CA ASN A 50 7.02 -13.97 -0.48
C ASN A 50 6.73 -15.46 -0.74
N ASP A 51 5.85 -16.07 0.06
CA ASP A 51 5.56 -17.51 0.06
C ASP A 51 4.73 -17.95 -1.16
N ARG A 52 5.20 -17.63 -2.38
CA ARG A 52 4.68 -18.13 -3.64
C ARG A 52 5.73 -18.96 -4.38
N LYS A 53 6.33 -19.93 -3.68
CA LYS A 53 6.51 -21.23 -4.31
C LYS A 53 5.20 -21.99 -4.12
N LYS A 54 4.21 -21.72 -4.99
CA LYS A 54 3.16 -22.73 -5.21
C LYS A 54 3.89 -23.91 -5.84
N LYS A 55 4.04 -24.99 -5.07
CA LYS A 55 4.44 -26.30 -5.59
C LYS A 55 3.34 -26.79 -6.54
#